data_AF-A0A352XBK4-F1
#
_entry.id   AF-A0A352XBK4-F1
#
_cell.length_a   1.000
_cell.length_b   1.000
_cell.length_c   1.000
_cell.angle_alpha   90.00
_cell.angle_beta   90.00
_cell.angle_gamma   90.00
#
_symmetry.space_group_name_H-M   'P 1'
#
loop_
_entity.id
_entity.type
_entity.pdbx_description
1 polymer ?
#
loop_
_entity_poly.entity_id
_entity_poly.type
_entity_poly.pdbx_seq_one_letter_code
_entity_poly.pdbx_strand_id
1 'polypeptide(L)'
;MKERSVIGLMVSLTIWVTASSSVLAQSQRYPTNAELRRLLRTFNTVPSSVNSGTEDRRTLSEKRSLESFVTSWSRVNPAVAPFLGQWGGIEASISIFPSNVRGRVCIIFIGYEGDLSSADFDIGNVSNGQIRTSRSFGRALIIRQGNRLGLAGIYRNGADISAYEFPRPLRIPTNSSLLNLPNASRIIQQFNAAGCRTSLPNRR
;
A
#
# COMPACT_ATOMS: atom_id res chain seq x y z
N MET A 1 16.85 16.38 -57.02
CA MET A 1 17.22 15.75 -55.73
C MET A 1 16.56 16.52 -54.58
N LYS A 2 15.34 16.17 -54.16
CA LYS A 2 14.73 16.76 -52.94
C LYS A 2 13.53 16.01 -52.35
N GLU A 3 13.06 14.91 -52.96
CA GLU A 3 11.82 14.25 -52.52
C GLU A 3 12.02 12.90 -51.80
N ARG A 4 13.24 12.34 -51.79
CA ARG A 4 13.52 11.07 -51.09
C ARG A 4 13.85 11.24 -49.60
N SER A 5 13.99 12.47 -49.11
CA SER A 5 14.46 12.75 -47.75
C SER A 5 13.34 12.84 -46.70
N VAL A 6 12.08 12.97 -47.12
CA VAL A 6 10.97 13.23 -46.20
C VAL A 6 10.30 11.94 -45.70
N ILE A 7 10.38 10.85 -46.47
CA ILE A 7 9.75 9.57 -46.12
C ILE A 7 10.51 8.85 -44.98
N GLY A 8 11.84 8.98 -44.91
CA GLY A 8 12.65 8.38 -43.84
C GLY A 8 12.40 8.98 -42.44
N LEU A 9 11.97 10.25 -42.39
CA LEU A 9 11.69 10.99 -41.15
C LEU A 9 10.31 10.67 -40.55
N MET A 10 9.33 10.31 -41.38
CA MET A 10 8.00 9.89 -40.91
C MET A 10 8.01 8.46 -40.32
N VAL A 11 8.85 7.56 -40.82
CA VAL A 11 8.95 6.17 -40.35
C VAL A 11 9.73 6.05 -39.03
N SER A 12 10.65 6.97 -38.76
CA SER A 12 11.41 6.99 -37.50
C SER A 12 10.64 7.62 -36.34
N LEU A 13 9.65 8.50 -36.61
CA LEU A 13 8.80 9.10 -35.59
C LEU A 13 7.75 8.13 -35.02
N THR A 14 7.25 7.18 -35.81
CA THR A 14 6.25 6.18 -35.38
C THR A 14 6.83 5.08 -34.48
N ILE A 15 8.14 4.79 -34.61
CA ILE A 15 8.83 3.79 -33.77
C ILE A 15 9.08 4.33 -32.36
N TRP A 16 9.25 5.64 -32.18
CA TRP A 16 9.46 6.25 -30.85
C TRP A 16 8.18 6.32 -30.00
N VAL A 17 7.01 6.39 -30.62
CA VAL A 17 5.72 6.46 -29.91
C VAL A 17 5.32 5.09 -29.32
N THR A 18 5.65 3.98 -29.98
CA THR A 18 5.26 2.63 -29.53
C THR A 18 6.17 2.07 -28.43
N ALA A 19 7.47 2.36 -28.46
CA ALA A 19 8.41 1.91 -27.42
C ALA A 19 8.13 2.57 -26.05
N SER A 20 7.75 3.84 -26.05
CA SER A 20 7.46 4.61 -24.82
C SER A 20 6.19 4.16 -24.09
N SER A 21 5.20 3.67 -24.86
CA SER A 21 3.90 3.23 -24.32
C SER A 21 4.03 1.92 -23.53
N SER A 22 4.91 1.03 -23.99
CA SER A 22 5.11 -0.31 -23.40
C SER A 22 5.70 -0.23 -21.99
N VAL A 23 6.63 0.70 -21.78
CA VAL A 23 7.31 0.91 -20.49
C VAL A 23 6.37 1.51 -19.44
N LEU A 24 5.48 2.43 -19.84
CA LEU A 24 4.47 3.02 -18.94
C LEU A 24 3.30 2.06 -18.64
N ALA A 25 2.93 1.20 -19.59
CA ALA A 25 1.89 0.19 -19.37
C ALA A 25 2.36 -0.91 -18.38
N GLN A 26 3.66 -1.23 -18.36
CA GLN A 26 4.20 -2.30 -17.54
C GLN A 26 4.24 -1.96 -16.04
N SER A 27 4.42 -0.69 -15.65
CA SER A 27 4.34 -0.27 -14.23
C SER A 27 2.92 -0.15 -13.69
N GLN A 28 1.91 -0.17 -14.58
CA GLN A 28 0.49 -0.05 -14.22
C GLN A 28 -0.24 -1.40 -14.15
N ARG A 29 0.43 -2.55 -14.07
CA ARG A 29 -0.27 -3.84 -13.87
C ARG A 29 -0.07 -4.38 -12.46
N TYR A 30 -0.91 -5.32 -12.07
CA TYR A 30 -0.61 -6.15 -10.91
C TYR A 30 0.47 -7.20 -11.27
N PRO A 31 1.21 -7.71 -10.27
CA PRO A 31 1.99 -8.94 -10.45
C PRO A 31 1.10 -10.08 -10.97
N THR A 32 1.64 -10.87 -11.89
CA THR A 32 1.01 -12.11 -12.35
C THR A 32 1.03 -13.16 -11.24
N ASN A 33 0.20 -14.21 -11.36
CA ASN A 33 0.19 -15.31 -10.38
C ASN A 33 1.54 -16.04 -10.28
N ALA A 34 2.33 -16.08 -11.36
CA ALA A 34 3.66 -16.69 -11.33
C ALA A 34 4.67 -15.81 -10.58
N GLU A 35 4.69 -14.51 -10.87
CA GLU A 35 5.52 -13.53 -10.15
C GLU A 35 5.16 -13.50 -8.67
N LEU A 36 3.86 -13.44 -8.35
CA LEU A 36 3.40 -13.39 -6.97
C LEU A 36 3.81 -14.65 -6.20
N ARG A 37 3.66 -15.84 -6.79
CA ARG A 37 4.14 -17.09 -6.15
C ARG A 37 5.64 -17.09 -5.91
N ARG A 38 6.43 -16.49 -6.81
CA ARG A 38 7.88 -16.34 -6.62
C ARG A 38 8.16 -15.40 -5.44
N LEU A 39 7.53 -14.23 -5.40
CA LEU A 39 7.68 -13.25 -4.33
C LEU A 39 7.30 -13.84 -2.96
N LEU A 40 6.21 -14.59 -2.89
CA LEU A 40 5.75 -15.20 -1.63
C LEU A 40 6.68 -16.29 -1.10
N ARG A 41 7.45 -16.98 -1.97
CA ARG A 41 8.46 -17.96 -1.52
C ARG A 41 9.63 -17.31 -0.79
N THR A 42 9.99 -16.08 -1.16
CA THR A 42 11.10 -15.33 -0.57
C THR A 42 10.62 -14.25 0.41
N PHE A 43 9.31 -14.15 0.67
CA PHE A 43 8.77 -13.04 1.45
C PHE A 43 9.28 -12.99 2.90
N ASN A 44 9.52 -14.16 3.50
CA ASN A 44 10.06 -14.25 4.87
C ASN A 44 11.52 -13.78 4.97
N THR A 45 12.25 -13.71 3.86
CA THR A 45 13.65 -13.24 3.83
C THR A 45 13.76 -11.76 3.47
N VAL A 46 12.66 -11.11 3.08
CA VAL A 46 12.66 -9.68 2.76
C VAL A 46 12.82 -8.88 4.05
N PRO A 47 13.80 -7.98 4.17
CA PRO A 47 13.96 -7.18 5.37
C PRO A 47 12.82 -6.17 5.50
N SER A 48 12.38 -5.94 6.74
CA SER A 48 11.34 -4.97 7.10
C SER A 48 11.86 -3.84 8.00
N SER A 49 13.11 -3.92 8.46
CA SER A 49 13.76 -2.89 9.28
C SER A 49 15.23 -2.70 8.88
N VAL A 50 15.72 -1.45 8.93
CA VAL A 50 17.09 -1.06 8.54
C VAL A 50 18.15 -1.80 9.37
N ASN A 51 17.86 -2.03 10.66
CA ASN A 51 18.82 -2.54 11.63
C ASN A 51 18.64 -4.02 11.98
N SER A 52 17.90 -4.80 11.18
CA SER A 52 17.58 -6.21 11.47
C SER A 52 16.96 -6.45 12.86
N GLY A 53 16.40 -5.40 13.46
CA GLY A 53 15.64 -5.50 14.70
C GLY A 53 14.34 -6.24 14.41
N THR A 54 14.39 -7.57 14.51
CA THR A 54 13.25 -8.48 14.44
C THR A 54 12.44 -8.49 15.73
N GLU A 55 12.86 -7.69 16.72
CA GLU A 55 12.20 -7.66 18.01
C GLU A 55 10.95 -6.78 17.97
N ASP A 56 9.85 -7.37 18.40
CA ASP A 56 8.57 -6.70 18.56
C ASP A 56 8.60 -5.71 19.74
N ARG A 57 8.98 -4.45 19.45
CA ARG A 57 9.05 -3.35 20.42
C ARG A 57 7.69 -2.78 20.86
N ARG A 58 6.57 -3.48 20.61
CA ARG A 58 5.26 -3.04 21.08
C ARG A 58 5.10 -3.39 22.56
N THR A 59 4.57 -2.46 23.33
CA THR A 59 4.15 -2.72 24.71
C THR A 59 2.99 -3.72 24.75
N LEU A 60 2.78 -4.36 25.91
CA LEU A 60 1.63 -5.24 26.10
C LEU A 60 0.30 -4.51 25.90
N SER A 61 0.24 -3.23 26.29
CA SER A 61 -0.93 -2.36 26.08
C SER A 61 -1.21 -2.15 24.58
N GLU A 62 -0.18 -1.86 23.79
CA GLU A 62 -0.33 -1.73 22.32
C GLU A 62 -0.82 -3.02 21.68
N LYS A 63 -0.27 -4.17 22.09
CA LYS A 63 -0.70 -5.49 21.57
C LYS A 63 -2.17 -5.75 21.87
N ARG A 64 -2.59 -5.56 23.13
CA ARG A 64 -3.99 -5.75 23.57
C ARG A 64 -4.96 -4.78 22.88
N SER A 65 -4.55 -3.51 22.73
CA SER A 65 -5.37 -2.49 22.07
C SER A 65 -5.61 -2.86 20.59
N LEU A 66 -4.56 -3.25 19.88
CA LEU A 66 -4.70 -3.71 18.49
C LEU A 66 -5.55 -4.99 18.41
N GLU A 67 -5.31 -5.97 19.27
CA GLU A 67 -6.05 -7.23 19.28
C GLU A 67 -7.55 -7.00 19.52
N SER A 68 -7.90 -6.16 20.49
CA SER A 68 -9.28 -5.78 20.78
C SER A 68 -9.94 -5.08 19.59
N PHE A 69 -9.22 -4.17 18.95
CA PHE A 69 -9.68 -3.46 17.75
C PHE A 69 -9.94 -4.42 16.58
N VAL A 70 -8.97 -5.30 16.26
CA VAL A 70 -9.08 -6.32 15.21
C VAL A 70 -10.22 -7.29 15.51
N THR A 71 -10.34 -7.76 16.75
CA THR A 71 -11.40 -8.69 17.20
C THR A 71 -12.78 -8.07 17.11
N SER A 72 -12.90 -6.77 17.39
CA SER A 72 -14.18 -6.07 17.25
C SER A 72 -14.59 -5.98 15.79
N TRP A 73 -13.64 -5.63 14.91
CA TRP A 73 -13.89 -5.54 13.47
C TRP A 73 -14.07 -6.90 12.79
N SER A 74 -13.50 -7.99 13.31
CA SER A 74 -13.64 -9.32 12.73
C SER A 74 -15.09 -9.82 12.74
N ARG A 75 -15.91 -9.34 13.69
CA ARG A 75 -17.34 -9.67 13.79
C ARG A 75 -18.17 -9.06 12.65
N VAL A 76 -17.79 -7.88 12.18
CA VAL A 76 -18.55 -7.14 11.15
C VAL A 76 -17.93 -7.24 9.76
N ASN A 77 -16.61 -7.39 9.68
CA ASN A 77 -15.86 -7.44 8.43
C ASN A 77 -14.63 -8.37 8.57
N PRO A 78 -14.85 -9.69 8.67
CA PRO A 78 -13.80 -10.68 8.95
C PRO A 78 -12.69 -10.73 7.91
N ALA A 79 -12.99 -10.41 6.64
CA ALA A 79 -11.99 -10.37 5.58
C ALA A 79 -11.01 -9.20 5.76
N VAL A 80 -11.49 -8.06 6.25
CA VAL A 80 -10.69 -6.83 6.45
C VAL A 80 -9.88 -6.88 7.74
N ALA A 81 -10.48 -7.40 8.81
CA ALA A 81 -9.93 -7.32 10.17
C ALA A 81 -8.44 -7.73 10.29
N PRO A 82 -7.95 -8.81 9.63
CA PRO A 82 -6.55 -9.21 9.73
C PRO A 82 -5.54 -8.16 9.27
N PHE A 83 -5.94 -7.24 8.38
CA PHE A 83 -5.04 -6.24 7.81
C PHE A 83 -4.97 -4.95 8.64
N LEU A 84 -5.89 -4.76 9.58
CA LEU A 84 -6.02 -3.49 10.30
C LEU A 84 -4.82 -3.23 11.20
N GLY A 85 -4.37 -1.97 11.23
CA GLY A 85 -3.23 -1.53 12.02
C GLY A 85 -2.29 -0.61 11.25
N GLN A 86 -1.32 -0.07 11.97
CA GLN A 86 -0.19 0.66 11.40
C GLN A 86 1.02 -0.27 11.29
N TRP A 87 1.44 -0.57 10.07
CA TRP A 87 2.54 -1.47 9.75
C TRP A 87 3.81 -0.68 9.46
N GLY A 88 4.92 -1.01 10.13
CA GLY A 88 6.20 -0.34 9.96
C GLY A 88 7.12 -1.07 8.99
N GLY A 89 7.79 -0.34 8.11
CA GLY A 89 8.83 -0.81 7.21
C GLY A 89 10.14 -0.01 7.38
N ILE A 90 11.11 -0.26 6.50
CA ILE A 90 12.47 0.34 6.55
C ILE A 90 12.43 1.87 6.44
N GLU A 91 11.70 2.39 5.46
CA GLU A 91 11.60 3.83 5.14
C GLU A 91 10.15 4.23 4.83
N ALA A 92 9.20 3.44 5.31
CA ALA A 92 7.78 3.70 5.09
C ALA A 92 6.92 3.09 6.18
N SER A 93 5.69 3.57 6.29
CA SER A 93 4.64 2.92 7.06
C SER A 93 3.34 2.85 6.28
N ILE A 94 2.58 1.79 6.52
CA ILE A 94 1.26 1.59 5.93
C ILE A 94 0.24 1.51 7.06
N SER A 95 -0.68 2.46 7.11
CA SER A 95 -1.82 2.41 8.02
C SER A 95 -3.06 1.94 7.27
N ILE A 96 -3.63 0.82 7.71
CA ILE A 96 -4.82 0.22 7.11
C ILE A 96 -5.99 0.38 8.06
N PHE A 97 -6.96 1.18 7.63
CA PHE A 97 -8.16 1.53 8.38
C PHE A 97 -9.37 0.80 7.81
N PRO A 98 -10.34 0.42 8.66
CA PRO A 98 -11.62 -0.06 8.20
C PRO A 98 -12.43 1.06 7.53
N SER A 99 -13.27 0.69 6.56
CA SER A 99 -14.30 1.54 5.95
C SER A 99 -15.70 1.10 6.40
N ASN A 100 -16.67 2.01 6.35
CA ASN A 100 -18.08 1.68 6.49
C ASN A 100 -18.64 0.85 5.31
N VAL A 101 -17.85 0.65 4.24
CA VAL A 101 -18.17 -0.25 3.13
C VAL A 101 -17.56 -1.63 3.38
N ARG A 102 -18.37 -2.68 3.37
CA ARG A 102 -17.93 -4.07 3.59
C ARG A 102 -16.87 -4.47 2.54
N GLY A 103 -15.83 -5.18 2.98
CA GLY A 103 -14.72 -5.59 2.11
C GLY A 103 -13.82 -4.46 1.62
N ARG A 104 -14.02 -3.21 2.06
CA ARG A 104 -13.16 -2.07 1.71
C ARG A 104 -12.29 -1.65 2.88
N VAL A 105 -11.08 -1.20 2.57
CA VAL A 105 -10.16 -0.56 3.50
C VAL A 105 -9.72 0.79 2.97
N CYS A 106 -9.30 1.64 3.89
CA CYS A 106 -8.59 2.87 3.57
C CYS A 106 -7.14 2.71 3.96
N ILE A 107 -6.24 3.19 3.12
CA ILE A 107 -4.81 2.98 3.28
C ILE A 107 -4.17 4.36 3.28
N ILE A 108 -3.40 4.65 4.32
CA ILE A 108 -2.49 5.78 4.32
C ILE A 108 -1.08 5.22 4.28
N PHE A 109 -0.40 5.47 3.17
CA PHE A 109 1.02 5.22 3.00
C PHE A 109 1.77 6.47 3.44
N ILE A 110 2.84 6.32 4.22
CA ILE A 110 3.77 7.40 4.53
C ILE A 110 5.16 6.89 4.16
N GLY A 111 5.83 7.56 3.24
CA GLY A 111 7.20 7.26 2.82
C GLY A 111 8.15 8.40 3.14
N TYR A 112 9.44 8.08 3.24
CA TYR A 112 10.51 9.05 3.39
C TYR A 112 11.37 9.07 2.12
N GLU A 113 11.53 10.23 1.50
CA GLU A 113 12.44 10.44 0.37
C GLU A 113 13.42 11.56 0.75
N GLY A 114 14.62 11.18 1.20
CA GLY A 114 15.56 12.10 1.84
C GLY A 114 14.98 12.66 3.15
N ASP A 115 15.02 13.99 3.31
CA ASP A 115 14.45 14.69 4.48
C ASP A 115 12.95 14.97 4.34
N LEU A 116 12.34 14.62 3.21
CA LEU A 116 10.92 14.86 2.95
C LEU A 116 10.11 13.62 3.28
N SER A 117 9.04 13.82 4.05
CA SER A 117 7.99 12.82 4.23
C SER A 117 6.85 13.11 3.27
N SER A 118 6.42 12.08 2.54
CA SER A 118 5.23 12.11 1.71
C SER A 118 4.19 11.18 2.30
N ALA A 119 2.91 11.54 2.16
CA ALA A 119 1.82 10.63 2.48
C ALA A 119 0.88 10.51 1.31
N ASP A 120 0.35 9.33 1.09
CA ASP A 120 -0.65 9.05 0.07
C ASP A 120 -1.82 8.30 0.67
N PHE A 121 -3.02 8.66 0.21
CA PHE A 121 -4.25 7.99 0.59
C PHE A 121 -4.74 7.13 -0.57
N ASP A 122 -5.00 5.84 -0.33
CA ASP A 122 -5.68 4.97 -1.30
C ASP A 122 -6.83 4.19 -0.67
N ILE A 123 -7.70 3.66 -1.51
CA ILE A 123 -8.76 2.73 -1.15
C ILE A 123 -8.39 1.35 -1.67
N GLY A 124 -8.45 0.37 -0.78
CA GLY A 124 -8.24 -1.03 -1.10
C GLY A 124 -9.52 -1.83 -1.05
N ASN A 125 -9.66 -2.81 -1.95
CA ASN A 125 -10.72 -3.82 -1.86
C ASN A 125 -10.12 -5.17 -1.45
N VAL A 126 -10.74 -5.82 -0.47
CA VAL A 126 -10.29 -7.09 0.08
C VAL A 126 -11.02 -8.23 -0.59
N SER A 127 -10.27 -9.13 -1.21
CA SER A 127 -10.77 -10.34 -1.85
C SER A 127 -9.70 -11.42 -1.79
N ASN A 128 -10.11 -12.68 -1.60
CA ASN A 128 -9.20 -13.83 -1.58
C ASN A 128 -8.01 -13.69 -0.60
N GLY A 129 -8.24 -13.06 0.55
CA GLY A 129 -7.20 -12.85 1.57
C GLY A 129 -6.12 -11.85 1.15
N GLN A 130 -6.42 -10.93 0.23
CA GLN A 130 -5.50 -9.90 -0.25
C GLN A 130 -6.24 -8.57 -0.43
N ILE A 131 -5.53 -7.46 -0.31
CA ILE A 131 -6.04 -6.14 -0.64
C ILE A 131 -5.52 -5.76 -2.03
N ARG A 132 -6.43 -5.35 -2.91
CA ARG A 132 -6.08 -4.75 -4.21
C ARG A 132 -6.20 -3.23 -4.11
N THR A 133 -5.09 -2.54 -4.36
CA THR A 133 -5.00 -1.08 -4.41
C THR A 133 -5.14 -0.62 -5.87
N SER A 134 -5.51 0.63 -6.12
CA SER A 134 -5.91 1.02 -7.48
C SER A 134 -5.43 2.37 -7.95
N ARG A 135 -4.96 3.26 -7.07
CA ARG A 135 -4.75 4.67 -7.46
C ARG A 135 -3.43 5.26 -6.99
N SER A 136 -3.23 5.39 -5.69
CA SER A 136 -2.34 6.48 -5.21
C SER A 136 -0.87 6.10 -5.11
N PHE A 137 -0.54 4.87 -4.72
CA PHE A 137 0.84 4.35 -4.77
C PHE A 137 0.98 3.21 -5.80
N GLY A 138 0.12 3.23 -6.82
CA GLY A 138 0.10 2.25 -7.90
C GLY A 138 -0.80 1.02 -7.64
N ARG A 139 -0.90 0.16 -8.67
CA ARG A 139 -1.63 -1.10 -8.61
C ARG A 139 -0.78 -2.15 -7.90
N ALA A 140 -1.09 -2.39 -6.64
CA ALA A 140 -0.37 -3.32 -5.79
C ALA A 140 -1.32 -4.30 -5.08
N LEU A 141 -0.74 -5.40 -4.63
CA LEU A 141 -1.38 -6.42 -3.81
C LEU A 141 -0.80 -6.34 -2.40
N ILE A 142 -1.65 -6.14 -1.41
CA ILE A 142 -1.24 -6.24 -0.01
C ILE A 142 -1.66 -7.62 0.52
N ILE A 143 -0.68 -8.35 1.05
CA ILE A 143 -0.85 -9.72 1.51
C ILE A 143 -0.34 -9.81 2.95
N ARG A 144 -1.00 -10.61 3.77
CA ARG A 144 -0.59 -10.83 5.16
C ARG A 144 -0.16 -12.26 5.39
N GLN A 145 0.97 -12.44 6.08
CA GLN A 145 1.43 -13.73 6.60
C GLN A 145 1.84 -13.54 8.06
N GLY A 146 0.99 -13.97 8.99
CA GLY A 146 1.21 -13.75 10.43
C GLY A 146 1.31 -12.27 10.79
N ASN A 147 2.44 -11.88 11.39
CA ASN A 147 2.72 -10.48 11.76
C ASN A 147 3.50 -9.71 10.68
N ARG A 148 3.55 -10.25 9.46
CA ARG A 148 4.16 -9.60 8.29
C ARG A 148 3.10 -9.20 7.28
N LEU A 149 3.28 -8.03 6.69
CA LEU A 149 2.48 -7.48 5.61
C LEU A 149 3.39 -7.25 4.41
N GLY A 150 3.04 -7.81 3.26
CA GLY A 150 3.76 -7.66 2.01
C GLY A 150 3.01 -6.71 1.09
N LEU A 151 3.70 -5.70 0.56
CA LEU A 151 3.20 -4.85 -0.52
C LEU A 151 3.88 -5.29 -1.81
N ALA A 152 3.16 -6.06 -2.65
CA ALA A 152 3.67 -6.56 -3.92
C ALA A 152 3.18 -5.71 -5.08
N GLY A 153 4.10 -5.21 -5.90
CA GLY A 153 3.79 -4.33 -7.04
C GLY A 153 4.80 -4.50 -8.17
N ILE A 154 4.66 -3.69 -9.22
CA ILE A 154 5.65 -3.61 -10.29
C ILE A 154 6.55 -2.40 -10.04
N TYR A 155 7.84 -2.65 -9.84
CA TYR A 155 8.88 -1.65 -9.63
C TYR A 155 10.00 -1.85 -10.65
N ARG A 156 10.43 -0.77 -11.33
CA ARG A 156 11.50 -0.79 -12.36
C ARG A 156 11.37 -1.97 -13.34
N ASN A 157 10.16 -2.16 -13.88
CA ASN A 157 9.77 -3.23 -14.83
C ASN A 157 9.73 -4.67 -14.29
N GLY A 158 10.01 -4.90 -13.01
CA GLY A 158 9.93 -6.21 -12.36
C GLY A 158 8.89 -6.25 -11.25
N ALA A 159 8.36 -7.44 -10.95
CA ALA A 159 7.55 -7.62 -9.75
C ALA A 159 8.46 -7.66 -8.51
N ASP A 160 8.11 -6.89 -7.49
CA ASP A 160 8.84 -6.79 -6.23
C ASP A 160 7.87 -6.78 -5.03
N ILE A 161 8.39 -7.03 -3.83
CA ILE A 161 7.63 -7.06 -2.59
C ILE A 161 8.39 -6.37 -1.46
N SER A 162 7.77 -5.34 -0.89
CA SER A 162 8.25 -4.71 0.35
C SER A 162 7.61 -5.37 1.57
N ALA A 163 8.37 -5.53 2.65
CA ALA A 163 7.88 -6.11 3.91
C ALA A 163 7.65 -5.04 4.98
N TYR A 164 6.55 -5.20 5.71
CA TYR A 164 6.20 -4.41 6.88
C TYR A 164 5.84 -5.36 8.02
N GLU A 165 6.13 -4.97 9.25
CA GLU A 165 5.99 -5.84 10.42
C GLU A 165 5.37 -5.15 11.63
N PHE A 166 5.02 -5.97 12.62
CA PHE A 166 4.60 -5.58 13.96
C PHE A 166 3.53 -4.49 13.96
N PRO A 167 2.31 -4.80 13.49
CA PRO A 167 1.26 -3.79 13.38
C PRO A 167 1.02 -3.13 14.73
N ARG A 168 0.96 -1.81 14.75
CA ARG A 168 0.64 -1.00 15.93
C ARG A 168 -0.84 -0.59 15.90
N PRO A 169 -1.43 -0.23 17.06
CA PRO A 169 -2.74 0.39 17.09
C PRO A 169 -2.81 1.59 16.14
N LEU A 170 -3.93 1.72 15.44
CA LEU A 170 -4.16 2.85 14.56
C LEU A 170 -4.19 4.15 15.36
N ARG A 171 -3.45 5.15 14.89
CA ARG A 171 -3.53 6.51 15.40
C ARG A 171 -4.51 7.31 14.55
N ILE A 172 -5.23 8.23 15.18
CA ILE A 172 -6.15 9.11 14.46
C ILE A 172 -5.31 10.00 13.53
N PRO A 173 -5.67 10.11 12.23
CA PRO A 173 -4.95 10.97 11.28
C PRO A 173 -4.78 12.43 11.74
N THR A 174 -5.63 12.89 12.66
CA THR A 174 -5.65 14.25 13.19
C THR A 174 -4.63 14.54 14.28
N ASN A 175 -3.81 13.56 14.73
CA ASN A 175 -3.12 13.68 16.02
C ASN A 175 -1.59 13.82 16.03
N SER A 176 -0.91 14.16 14.93
CA SER A 176 0.36 14.95 14.92
C SER A 176 1.25 14.73 13.70
N SER A 177 1.46 13.51 13.23
CA SER A 177 2.47 13.27 12.18
C SER A 177 1.95 13.56 10.77
N LEU A 178 0.68 13.24 10.50
CA LEU A 178 0.05 13.53 9.20
C LEU A 178 -0.25 15.02 9.01
N LEU A 179 -0.57 15.75 10.08
CA LEU A 179 -0.94 17.18 10.00
C LEU A 179 0.22 18.08 9.55
N ASN A 180 1.47 17.67 9.78
CA ASN A 180 2.64 18.42 9.38
C ASN A 180 3.02 18.20 7.91
N LEU A 181 2.32 17.31 7.21
CA LEU A 181 2.59 17.03 5.80
C LEU A 181 1.87 18.03 4.90
N PRO A 182 2.49 18.45 3.78
CA PRO A 182 1.90 19.43 2.86
C PRO A 182 0.51 19.05 2.32
N ASN A 183 0.16 17.77 2.31
CA ASN A 183 -1.09 17.24 1.75
C ASN A 183 -2.06 16.67 2.79
N ALA A 184 -1.85 16.95 4.08
CA ALA A 184 -2.66 16.46 5.19
C ALA A 184 -4.16 16.70 5.00
N SER A 185 -4.53 17.93 4.64
CA SER A 185 -5.93 18.37 4.48
C SER A 185 -6.64 17.54 3.42
N ARG A 186 -5.96 17.28 2.29
CA ARG A 186 -6.48 16.46 1.20
C ARG A 186 -6.69 15.02 1.63
N ILE A 187 -5.72 14.44 2.34
CA ILE A 187 -5.81 13.06 2.86
C ILE A 187 -6.97 12.94 3.85
N ILE A 188 -7.13 13.89 4.77
CA ILE A 188 -8.23 13.88 5.75
C ILE A 188 -9.58 13.98 5.03
N GLN A 189 -9.70 14.85 4.03
CA GLN A 189 -10.93 14.95 3.23
C GLN A 189 -11.25 13.64 2.51
N GLN A 190 -10.27 13.01 1.86
CA GLN A 190 -10.45 11.73 1.18
C GLN A 190 -10.80 10.59 2.14
N PHE A 191 -10.15 10.56 3.31
CA PHE A 191 -10.41 9.61 4.40
C PHE A 191 -11.86 9.72 4.89
N ASN A 192 -12.34 10.93 5.13
CA ASN A 192 -13.72 11.16 5.57
C ASN A 192 -14.72 10.80 4.47
N ALA A 193 -14.46 11.21 3.22
CA ALA A 193 -15.32 10.92 2.07
C ALA A 193 -15.43 9.41 1.77
N ALA A 194 -14.37 8.65 2.02
CA ALA A 194 -14.36 7.19 1.85
C ALA A 194 -14.99 6.41 3.04
N GLY A 195 -15.50 7.13 4.05
CA GLY A 195 -16.17 6.54 5.21
C GLY A 195 -15.24 5.73 6.11
N CYS A 196 -13.95 6.08 6.12
CA CYS A 196 -12.93 5.42 6.92
C CYS A 196 -13.15 5.68 8.41
N ARG A 197 -12.77 4.72 9.26
CA ARG A 197 -12.96 4.80 10.71
C ARG A 197 -11.66 4.51 11.46
N THR A 198 -11.46 5.22 12.56
CA THR A 198 -10.41 4.93 13.56
C THR A 198 -10.99 4.31 14.83
N SER A 199 -12.32 4.30 14.96
CA SER A 199 -13.05 3.78 16.10
C SER A 199 -13.45 2.32 15.93
N LEU A 200 -13.96 1.73 17.02
CA LEU A 200 -14.66 0.46 16.99
C LEU A 200 -15.85 0.50 16.02
N PRO A 201 -16.28 -0.65 15.47
CA PRO A 201 -17.44 -0.69 14.61
C PRO A 201 -18.69 -0.29 15.40
N ASN A 202 -19.64 0.35 14.73
CA ASN A 202 -20.95 0.62 15.33
C ASN A 202 -21.60 -0.72 15.71
N ARG A 203 -21.98 -0.88 16.98
CA ARG A 203 -22.87 -1.97 17.41
C ARG A 203 -24.22 -1.71 16.74
N ARG A 204 -24.49 -2.37 15.62
CA ARG A 204 -25.83 -2.50 15.07
C ARG A 204 -26.38 -3.86 15.45
#